data_AF-A0A385Z0D2-F1
#
_entry.id   AF-A0A385Z0D2-F1
#
_cell.length_a   1.000
_cell.length_b   1.000
_cell.length_c   1.000
_cell.angle_alpha   90.00
_cell.angle_beta   90.00
_cell.angle_gamma   90.00
#
_symmetry.space_group_name_H-M   'P 1'
#
loop_
_entity.id
_entity.type
_entity.pdbx_description
1 polymer ?
#
loop_
_entity_poly.entity_id
_entity_poly.type
_entity_poly.pdbx_seq_one_letter_code
_entity_poly.pdbx_strand_id
1 'polypeptide(L)' 'MSFAIKESILAGIIGGIIAAILAFAVNHFIVPFPQSVLDNSLGNGISGFVSGLLSGFIGVYLVLKKMSGKDGAALR' A
#
# COMPACT_ATOMS: atom_id res chain seq x y z
N MET A 1 -14.10 -14.14 -6.98
CA MET A 1 -13.73 -13.05 -6.03
C MET A 1 -14.80 -11.98 -6.07
N SER A 2 -15.11 -11.34 -4.94
CA SER A 2 -16.02 -10.19 -4.93
C SER A 2 -15.33 -8.96 -5.51
N PHE A 3 -16.13 -8.01 -6.03
CA PHE A 3 -15.64 -6.71 -6.54
C PHE A 3 -14.75 -6.01 -5.50
N ALA A 4 -15.21 -5.94 -4.25
CA ALA A 4 -14.46 -5.33 -3.16
C ALA A 4 -13.07 -5.95 -2.97
N ILE A 5 -12.95 -7.28 -2.99
CA ILE A 5 -11.65 -7.94 -2.83
C ILE A 5 -10.76 -7.67 -4.05
N LYS A 6 -11.31 -7.72 -5.28
CA LYS A 6 -10.54 -7.47 -6.52
C LYS A 6 -9.92 -6.07 -6.53
N GLU A 7 -10.73 -5.05 -6.28
CA GLU A 7 -10.27 -3.66 -6.28
C GLU A 7 -9.28 -3.39 -5.14
N SER A 8 -9.48 -4.03 -3.98
CA SER A 8 -8.54 -3.93 -2.85
C SER A 8 -7.19 -4.55 -3.17
N ILE A 9 -7.13 -5.71 -3.85
CA ILE A 9 -5.86 -6.31 -4.27
C ILE A 9 -5.14 -5.39 -5.26
N LEU A 10 -5.85 -4.84 -6.24
CA LEU A 10 -5.25 -3.93 -7.22
C LEU A 10 -4.70 -2.67 -6.53
N ALA A 11 -5.47 -2.08 -5.63
CA ALA A 11 -5.06 -0.92 -4.84
C ALA A 11 -3.84 -1.21 -3.95
N GLY A 12 -3.79 -2.40 -3.34
CA GLY A 12 -2.63 -2.86 -2.59
C GLY A 12 -1.39 -2.96 -3.47
N ILE A 13 -1.47 -3.65 -4.61
CA ILE A 13 -0.32 -3.78 -5.52
C ILE A 13 0.21 -2.41 -5.95
N ILE A 14 -0.68 -1.49 -6.34
CA ILE A 14 -0.30 -0.12 -6.73
C ILE A 14 0.34 0.63 -5.56
N GLY A 15 -0.29 0.62 -4.39
CA GLY A 15 0.22 1.27 -3.19
C GLY A 15 1.59 0.74 -2.77
N GLY A 16 1.78 -0.58 -2.85
CA GLY A 16 3.05 -1.25 -2.57
C GLY A 16 4.16 -0.82 -3.52
N ILE A 17 3.91 -0.83 -4.82
CA ILE A 17 4.90 -0.41 -5.83
C ILE A 17 5.32 1.05 -5.59
N ILE A 18 4.36 1.95 -5.38
CA ILE A 18 4.64 3.38 -5.14
C ILE A 18 5.47 3.56 -3.87
N ALA A 19 5.07 2.91 -2.77
CA ALA A 19 5.76 3.03 -1.50
C ALA A 19 7.18 2.45 -1.55
N ALA A 20 7.39 1.34 -2.28
CA ALA A 20 8.71 0.77 -2.51
C ALA A 20 9.64 1.72 -3.26
N ILE A 21 9.14 2.35 -4.33
CA ILE A 21 9.90 3.32 -5.14
C ILE A 21 10.27 4.54 -4.28
N LEU A 22 9.33 5.09 -3.53
CA LEU A 22 9.58 6.24 -2.67
C LEU A 22 10.55 5.93 -1.55
N ALA A 23 10.36 4.80 -0.86
CA ALA A 23 11.26 4.37 0.21
C ALA A 23 12.68 4.13 -0.31
N PHE A 24 12.82 3.48 -1.48
CA PHE A 24 14.11 3.36 -2.17
C PHE A 24 14.73 4.73 -2.50
N ALA A 25 13.95 5.65 -3.10
CA ALA A 25 14.45 6.95 -3.54
C ALA A 25 14.92 7.83 -2.37
N VAL A 26 14.11 7.94 -1.30
CA VAL A 26 14.50 8.69 -0.09
C VAL A 26 15.75 8.10 0.52
N ASN A 27 15.82 6.77 0.58
CA ASN A 27 16.90 6.07 1.22
C ASN A 27 18.22 6.09 0.43
N HIS A 28 18.14 6.08 -0.91
CA HIS A 28 19.31 6.10 -1.77
C HIS A 28 19.85 7.52 -2.01
N PHE A 29 18.96 8.53 -2.15
CA PHE A 29 19.33 9.87 -2.57
C PHE A 29 19.31 10.94 -1.47
N ILE A 30 18.57 10.73 -0.36
CA ILE A 30 18.31 11.78 0.63
C ILE A 30 18.93 11.46 2.00
N VAL A 31 18.90 10.21 2.47
CA VAL A 31 19.31 9.85 3.84
C VAL A 31 20.56 8.96 3.85
N PRO A 32 21.70 9.44 4.38
CA PRO A 32 22.86 8.58 4.62
C PRO A 32 22.72 7.88 5.98
N PHE A 33 22.58 6.54 6.04
CA PHE A 33 23.16 5.63 7.07
C PHE A 33 22.62 4.19 6.95
N PRO A 34 23.40 3.24 6.40
CA PRO A 34 24.00 2.10 7.12
C PRO A 34 25.28 1.58 6.42
N GLN A 35 25.76 0.37 6.75
CA GLN A 35 27.08 -0.15 6.29
C GLN A 35 27.25 -0.27 4.77
N SER A 36 26.16 -0.47 4.02
CA SER A 36 26.14 -0.36 2.56
C SER A 36 24.87 0.32 2.09
N VAL A 37 24.98 1.10 1.01
CA VAL A 37 23.86 1.81 0.39
C VAL A 37 22.81 0.82 -0.16
N LEU A 38 23.26 -0.36 -0.61
CA LEU A 38 22.38 -1.39 -1.18
C LEU A 38 21.48 -2.03 -0.12
N ASP A 39 22.04 -2.42 1.03
CA ASP A 39 21.28 -3.09 2.10
C ASP A 39 20.20 -2.16 2.67
N ASN A 40 20.53 -0.88 2.79
CA ASN A 40 19.59 0.15 3.24
C ASN A 40 18.39 0.26 2.30
N SER A 41 18.68 0.35 0.99
CA SER A 41 17.68 0.62 -0.02
C SER A 41 16.79 -0.59 -0.28
N LEU A 42 17.33 -1.80 -0.15
CA LEU A 42 16.54 -3.03 -0.17
C LEU A 42 15.64 -3.14 1.06
N GLY A 43 16.16 -2.86 2.26
CA GLY A 43 15.37 -2.87 3.49
C GLY A 43 14.19 -1.91 3.44
N ASN A 44 14.42 -0.66 3.00
CA ASN A 44 13.38 0.35 2.83
C ASN A 44 12.44 0.04 1.66
N GLY A 45 12.94 -0.51 0.55
CA GLY A 45 12.09 -0.94 -0.57
C GLY A 45 11.11 -2.05 -0.17
N ILE A 46 11.57 -3.05 0.59
CA ILE A 46 10.73 -4.16 1.08
C ILE A 46 9.71 -3.66 2.11
N SER A 47 10.13 -2.87 3.09
CA SER A 47 9.21 -2.35 4.12
C SER A 47 8.20 -1.35 3.52
N GLY A 48 8.63 -0.53 2.57
CA GLY A 48 7.79 0.34 1.75
C GLY A 48 6.77 -0.46 0.94
N PHE A 49 7.21 -1.49 0.23
CA PHE A 49 6.31 -2.37 -0.52
C PHE A 49 5.21 -2.99 0.35
N VAL A 50 5.59 -3.58 1.49
CA VAL A 50 4.64 -4.25 2.38
C VAL A 50 3.65 -3.26 2.99
N SER A 51 4.14 -2.11 3.48
CA SER A 51 3.27 -1.08 4.08
C SER A 51 2.32 -0.45 3.05
N GLY A 52 2.80 -0.17 1.84
CA GLY A 52 1.99 0.29 0.72
C GLY A 52 0.94 -0.74 0.28
N LEU A 53 1.30 -2.03 0.27
CA LEU A 53 0.40 -3.11 -0.10
C LEU A 53 -0.75 -3.25 0.90
N LEU A 54 -0.42 -3.26 2.19
CA LEU A 54 -1.42 -3.38 3.25
C LEU A 54 -2.31 -2.14 3.34
N SER A 55 -1.73 -0.93 3.26
CA SER A 55 -2.52 0.31 3.33
C SER A 55 -3.45 0.47 2.12
N GLY A 56 -2.99 0.19 0.90
CA GLY A 56 -3.81 0.22 -0.31
C GLY A 56 -4.95 -0.80 -0.27
N PHE A 57 -4.65 -2.04 0.15
CA PHE A 57 -5.65 -3.09 0.27
C PHE A 57 -6.70 -2.77 1.34
N ILE A 58 -6.25 -2.52 2.58
CA ILE A 58 -7.15 -2.31 3.71
C ILE A 58 -7.98 -1.04 3.50
N GLY A 59 -7.36 0.04 3.02
CA GLY A 59 -8.04 1.31 2.78
C GLY A 59 -9.21 1.17 1.80
N VAL A 60 -8.98 0.58 0.63
CA VAL A 60 -10.02 0.38 -0.38
C VAL A 60 -11.06 -0.64 0.10
N TYR A 61 -10.65 -1.72 0.76
CA TYR A 61 -11.56 -2.74 1.28
C TYR A 61 -12.56 -2.14 2.28
N LEU A 62 -12.08 -1.35 3.24
CA LEU A 62 -12.91 -0.74 4.27
C LEU A 62 -13.89 0.27 3.68
N VAL A 63 -13.47 1.08 2.71
CA VAL A 63 -14.33 2.05 2.02
C VAL A 63 -15.44 1.32 1.26
N LEU A 64 -15.10 0.32 0.45
CA LEU A 64 -16.07 -0.43 -0.35
C LEU A 64 -17.06 -1.21 0.54
N LYS A 65 -16.58 -1.78 1.65
CA LYS A 65 -17.44 -2.45 2.64
C LYS A 65 -18.41 -1.47 3.31
N LYS A 66 -17.94 -0.27 3.66
CA LYS A 66 -18.78 0.79 4.26
C LYS A 66 -19.84 1.30 3.29
N MET A 67 -19.49 1.46 2.01
CA MET A 67 -20.44 1.89 0.98
C MET A 67 -21.53 0.84 0.74
N SER A 68 -21.15 -0.43 0.59
CA SER A 68 -22.12 -1.53 0.46
C SER A 68 -23.09 -1.65 1.64
N GLY A 69 -22.67 -1.30 2.86
CA GLY A 69 -23.54 -1.27 4.04
C GLY A 69 -24.42 -0.01 4.14
N LYS A 70 -23.95 1.13 3.61
CA LYS A 70 -24.71 2.39 3.59
C LYS A 70 -25.81 2.40 2.54
N ASP A 71 -25.57 1.83 1.37
CA ASP A 71 -26.57 1.73 0.30
C ASP A 71 -27.79 0.89 0.75
N GLY A 72 -27.58 -0.13 1.59
CA GLY A 72 -28.66 -0.90 2.21
C GLY A 72 -29.39 -0.20 3.37
N ALA A 73 -28.81 0.85 3.95
CA ALA A 73 -29.42 1.63 5.03
C ALA A 73 -30.17 2.88 4.52
N ALA A 74 -29.80 3.42 3.35
CA ALA A 74 -30.50 4.54 2.72
C ALA A 74 -31.78 4.12 1.97
N LEU A 75 -32.00 2.81 1.79
CA LEU A 75 -33.18 2.21 1.16
C LEU A 75 -34.18 1.61 2.17
N ARG A 76 -33.97 1.85 3.47
CA ARG A 76 -34.86 1.47 4.58
C ARG A 76 -35.41 2.71 5.25
#